data_AF-A0A920WC78-F1
#
_entry.id   AF-A0A920WC78-F1
#
_cell.length_a   1.000
_cell.length_b   1.000
_cell.length_c   1.000
_cell.angle_alpha   90.00
_cell.angle_beta   90.00
_cell.angle_gamma   90.00
#
_symmetry.space_group_name_H-M   'P 1'
#
loop_
_entity.id
_entity.type
_entity.pdbx_description
1 polymer ?
#
loop_
_entity_poly.entity_id
_entity_poly.type
_entity_poly.pdbx_seq_one_letter_code
_entity_poly.pdbx_strand_id
1 'polypeptide(L)'
;MWEKNLGIKTEFQQTEFATFLKDLHKGRFQMFDIGWIADYPDPENFLDILFYSDSSNNHTNYNNPDVDALLEQARIERDETMRFRSTMRLSKLF
;
A
#
# COMPACT_ATOMS: atom_id res chain seq x y z
N MET A 1 -18.71 6.26 -13.76
CA MET A 1 -17.80 7.43 -13.70
C MET A 1 -16.69 7.32 -14.74
N TRP A 2 -15.94 6.21 -14.74
CA TRP A 2 -14.79 6.01 -15.63
C TRP A 2 -15.17 5.98 -17.12
N GLU A 3 -16.21 5.24 -17.50
CA GLU A 3 -16.68 5.23 -18.89
C GLU A 3 -17.17 6.62 -19.34
N LYS A 4 -17.98 7.28 -18.52
CA LYS A 4 -18.53 8.62 -18.84
C LYS A 4 -17.45 9.70 -18.98
N ASN A 5 -16.43 9.68 -18.13
CA ASN A 5 -15.46 10.76 -18.05
C ASN A 5 -14.16 10.48 -18.83
N LEU A 6 -13.78 9.21 -18.97
CA LEU A 6 -12.51 8.77 -19.55
C LEU A 6 -12.68 7.76 -20.69
N GLY A 7 -13.91 7.29 -20.98
CA GLY A 7 -14.16 6.26 -22.00
C GLY A 7 -13.67 4.85 -21.64
N ILE A 8 -13.24 4.63 -20.39
CA ILE A 8 -12.72 3.35 -19.92
C ILE A 8 -13.89 2.45 -19.52
N LYS A 9 -14.02 1.30 -20.19
CA LYS A 9 -14.97 0.25 -19.82
C LYS A 9 -14.35 -0.65 -18.75
N THR A 10 -15.13 -0.95 -17.72
CA THR A 10 -14.70 -1.78 -16.59
C THR A 10 -15.74 -2.87 -16.34
N GLU A 11 -15.27 -4.08 -16.08
CA GLU A 11 -16.13 -5.18 -15.65
C GLU A 11 -15.86 -5.50 -14.18
N PHE A 12 -16.92 -5.78 -13.42
CA PHE A 12 -16.79 -6.13 -12.01
C PHE A 12 -16.77 -7.65 -11.86
N GLN A 13 -15.73 -8.17 -11.23
CA GLN A 13 -15.63 -9.58 -10.88
C GLN A 13 -15.71 -9.73 -9.36
N GLN A 14 -16.77 -10.40 -8.89
CA GLN A 14 -16.91 -10.75 -7.49
C GLN A 14 -16.42 -12.18 -7.25
N THR A 15 -15.62 -12.38 -6.21
CA THR A 15 -15.23 -13.71 -5.73
C THR A 15 -15.38 -13.78 -4.22
N GLU A 16 -15.29 -14.99 -3.67
CA GLU A 16 -15.10 -15.18 -2.24
C GLU A 16 -13.76 -14.54 -1.81
N PHE A 17 -13.70 -13.97 -0.60
CA PHE A 17 -12.61 -13.09 -0.16
C PHE A 17 -11.26 -13.81 -0.04
N ALA A 18 -11.20 -15.02 0.50
CA ALA A 18 -9.95 -15.78 0.56
C ALA A 18 -9.43 -16.14 -0.84
N THR A 19 -10.34 -16.39 -1.79
CA THR A 19 -9.97 -16.59 -3.20
C THR A 19 -9.46 -15.30 -3.83
N PHE A 20 -10.13 -14.17 -3.57
CA PHE A 20 -9.71 -12.84 -4.01
C PHE A 20 -8.29 -12.51 -3.53
N LEU A 21 -8.00 -12.68 -2.24
CA LEU A 21 -6.66 -12.43 -1.68
C LEU A 21 -5.59 -13.31 -2.34
N LYS A 22 -5.87 -14.60 -2.56
CA LYS A 22 -4.94 -15.51 -3.25
C LYS A 22 -4.63 -15.07 -4.68
N ASP A 23 -5.63 -14.60 -5.41
CA ASP A 23 -5.44 -14.12 -6.78
C ASP A 23 -4.79 -12.72 -6.81
N LEU A 24 -5.04 -11.89 -5.79
CA LEU A 24 -4.40 -10.60 -5.60
C LEU A 24 -2.90 -10.76 -5.35
N HIS A 25 -2.48 -11.66 -4.45
CA HIS A 25 -1.06 -11.98 -4.23
C HIS A 25 -0.37 -12.58 -5.48
N LYS A 26 -1.13 -13.16 -6.41
CA LYS A 26 -0.62 -13.65 -7.70
C LYS A 26 -0.57 -12.57 -8.78
N GLY A 27 -0.96 -11.32 -8.48
CA GLY A 27 -0.97 -10.21 -9.42
C GLY A 27 -1.97 -10.39 -10.57
N ARG A 28 -3.10 -11.06 -10.32
CA ARG A 28 -4.06 -11.41 -11.40
C ARG A 28 -5.01 -10.28 -11.80
N PHE A 29 -5.05 -9.20 -11.02
CA PHE A 29 -5.98 -8.09 -11.22
C PHE A 29 -5.25 -6.84 -11.72
N GLN A 30 -5.87 -6.14 -12.66
CA GLN A 30 -5.41 -4.82 -13.12
C GLN A 30 -5.82 -3.71 -12.15
N MET A 31 -6.97 -3.89 -11.49
CA MET A 31 -7.53 -2.99 -10.49
C MET A 31 -8.32 -3.85 -9.48
N PHE A 32 -8.29 -3.46 -8.22
CA PHE A 32 -8.94 -4.17 -7.13
C PHE A 32 -9.43 -3.18 -6.07
N ASP A 33 -10.37 -3.63 -5.24
CA ASP A 33 -10.88 -2.88 -4.10
C ASP A 33 -10.54 -3.65 -2.82
N ILE A 34 -9.68 -3.07 -1.98
CA ILE A 34 -9.24 -3.64 -0.71
C ILE A 34 -8.90 -2.51 0.26
N GLY A 35 -9.16 -2.73 1.55
CA GLY A 35 -8.78 -1.81 2.62
C GLY A 35 -7.77 -2.45 3.57
N TRP A 36 -6.96 -1.62 4.20
CA TRP A 36 -6.12 -1.98 5.33
C TRP A 36 -6.61 -1.27 6.60
N ILE A 37 -6.64 -1.97 7.72
CA ILE A 37 -6.94 -1.43 9.04
C ILE A 37 -5.69 -1.60 9.87
N ALA A 38 -5.25 -0.55 10.56
CA ALA A 38 -4.00 -0.59 11.30
C ALA A 38 -4.05 -1.64 12.43
N ASP A 39 -3.01 -2.46 12.52
CA ASP A 39 -2.86 -3.43 13.62
C ASP A 39 -2.46 -2.75 14.94
N TYR A 40 -1.81 -1.58 14.85
CA TYR A 40 -1.41 -0.73 15.95
C TYR A 40 -1.38 0.74 15.50
N PRO A 41 -1.51 1.72 16.43
CA PRO A 41 -1.70 3.14 16.09
C PRO A 41 -0.39 3.85 15.71
N ASP A 42 0.33 3.34 14.71
CA ASP A 42 1.51 3.98 14.12
C ASP A 42 1.34 4.11 12.60
N PRO A 43 1.60 5.28 11.98
CA PRO A 43 1.57 5.46 10.53
C PRO A 43 2.46 4.47 9.75
N GLU A 44 3.55 3.99 10.38
CA GLU A 44 4.41 2.97 9.79
C GLU A 44 3.64 1.71 9.41
N ASN A 45 2.62 1.30 10.18
CA ASN A 45 1.84 0.10 9.88
C ASN A 45 1.13 0.17 8.51
N PHE A 46 0.83 1.37 8.01
CA PHE A 46 0.33 1.52 6.63
C PHE A 46 1.47 1.57 5.62
N LEU A 47 2.47 2.40 5.89
CA LEU A 47 3.51 2.71 4.92
C LEU A 47 4.40 1.51 4.62
N ASP A 48 4.86 0.80 5.65
CA ASP A 48 5.70 -0.37 5.50
C ASP A 48 4.94 -1.53 4.87
N ILE A 49 3.70 -1.75 5.29
CA ILE A 49 2.92 -2.91 4.83
C ILE A 49 2.47 -2.73 3.37
N LEU A 50 2.09 -1.52 2.96
CA LEU A 50 1.48 -1.28 1.65
C LEU A 50 2.46 -0.75 0.60
N PHE A 51 3.58 -0.14 1.00
CA PHE A 51 4.46 0.59 0.08
C PHE A 51 5.96 0.28 0.19
N TYR A 52 6.40 -0.55 1.14
CA TYR A 52 7.74 -1.11 1.07
C TYR A 52 7.82 -2.13 -0.06
N SER A 53 8.80 -2.01 -0.96
CA SER A 53 8.84 -2.79 -2.21
C SER A 53 8.80 -4.31 -1.97
N ASP A 54 9.46 -4.78 -0.91
CA ASP A 54 9.56 -6.20 -0.56
C ASP A 54 8.46 -6.68 0.44
N SER A 55 7.46 -5.83 0.74
CA SER A 55 6.34 -6.26 1.59
C SER A 55 5.49 -7.32 0.90
N SER A 56 5.11 -8.37 1.62
CA SER A 56 4.19 -9.41 1.11
C SER A 56 2.78 -8.89 0.81
N ASN A 57 2.41 -7.75 1.39
CA ASN A 57 1.12 -7.09 1.22
C ASN A 57 1.18 -5.90 0.25
N ASN A 58 2.32 -5.70 -0.44
CA ASN A 58 2.43 -4.78 -1.56
C ASN A 58 1.71 -5.35 -2.79
N HIS A 59 0.38 -5.25 -2.80
CA HIS A 59 -0.45 -5.76 -3.89
C HIS A 59 -0.36 -4.94 -5.18
N THR A 60 0.18 -3.72 -5.11
CA THR A 60 0.30 -2.80 -6.25
C THR A 60 1.62 -2.98 -7.00
N ASN A 61 2.54 -3.82 -6.48
CA ASN A 61 3.94 -3.89 -6.93
C ASN A 61 4.62 -2.52 -6.93
N TYR A 62 4.26 -1.65 -5.97
CA TYR A 62 4.92 -0.36 -5.80
C TYR A 62 6.41 -0.60 -5.55
N ASN A 63 7.27 0.05 -6.31
CA ASN A 63 8.70 -0.06 -6.16
C ASN A 63 9.35 1.31 -6.35
N ASN A 64 9.88 1.85 -5.26
CA ASN A 64 10.59 3.12 -5.27
C ASN A 64 11.74 3.07 -4.26
N PRO A 65 13.01 2.99 -4.73
CA PRO A 65 14.17 2.92 -3.87
C PRO A 65 14.29 4.08 -2.86
N ASP A 66 13.81 5.28 -3.22
CA ASP A 66 13.84 6.44 -2.33
C ASP A 66 12.85 6.27 -1.16
N VAL A 67 11.69 5.66 -1.43
CA VAL A 67 10.71 5.33 -0.38
C VAL A 67 11.24 4.23 0.53
N ASP A 68 11.79 3.15 -0.05
CA ASP A 68 12.36 2.06 0.73
C ASP A 68 13.45 2.58 1.69
N ALA A 69 14.38 3.40 1.18
CA ALA A 69 15.44 3.98 1.99
C ALA A 69 14.90 4.85 3.14
N LEU A 70 13.84 5.63 2.90
CA LEU A 70 13.22 6.46 3.93
C LEU A 70 12.46 5.62 4.97
N LEU A 71 11.79 4.54 4.56
CA LEU A 71 11.13 3.59 5.48
C LEU A 71 12.15 2.85 6.34
N GLU A 72 13.26 2.38 5.74
CA GLU A 72 14.36 1.75 6.47
C GLU A 72 14.98 2.68 7.52
N GLN A 73 15.17 3.95 7.17
CA GLN A 73 15.65 4.97 8.13
C GLN A 73 14.65 5.18 9.27
N ALA A 74 13.35 5.23 8.97
CA ALA A 74 12.31 5.39 9.99
C ALA A 74 12.25 4.20 10.97
N ARG A 75 12.51 2.96 10.52
CA ARG A 75 12.53 1.75 11.37
C ARG A 75 13.58 1.80 12.47
N ILE A 76 14.73 2.42 12.20
CA ILE A 76 15.86 2.47 13.15
C ILE A 76 15.89 3.75 13.97
N GLU A 77 15.02 4.72 13.68
CA GLU A 77 14.89 5.96 14.46
C GLU A 77 14.31 5.66 15.85
N ARG A 78 15.03 6.10 16.88
CA ARG A 78 14.70 5.84 18.30
C ARG A 78 13.94 7.01 18.91
N ASP A 79 14.07 8.20 18.37
CA ASP A 79 13.27 9.35 18.78
C ASP A 79 11.88 9.24 18.13
N GLU A 80 10.87 8.95 18.96
CA GLU A 80 9.49 8.77 18.51
C GLU A 80 8.93 10.00 17.79
N THR A 81 9.33 11.21 18.18
CA THR A 81 8.87 12.45 17.55
C THR A 81 9.49 12.59 16.16
N MET A 82 10.76 12.25 16.01
CA MET A 82 11.45 12.24 14.72
C MET A 82 10.92 11.15 13.80
N ARG A 83 10.67 9.95 14.33
CA ARG A 83 10.05 8.84 13.59
C ARG A 83 8.70 9.25 13.05
N PHE A 84 7.80 9.72 13.92
CA PHE A 84 6.45 10.16 13.55
C PHE A 84 6.46 11.28 12.51
N ARG A 85 7.34 12.27 12.68
CA ARG A 85 7.48 13.37 11.71
C ARG A 85 7.96 12.88 10.35
N SER A 86 8.85 11.90 10.33
CA SER A 86 9.42 11.33 9.10
C SER A 86 8.37 10.50 8.36
N THR A 87 7.64 9.62 9.05
CA THR A 87 6.53 8.85 8.46
C THR A 87 5.39 9.76 7.97
N MET A 88 5.07 10.85 8.68
CA MET A 88 4.06 11.82 8.21
C MET A 88 4.52 12.64 6.98
N ARG A 89 5.82 12.79 6.75
CA ARG A 89 6.34 13.38 5.50
C ARG A 89 6.28 12.39 4.35
N LEU A 90 6.66 11.14 4.62
CA LEU A 90 6.57 10.03 3.67
C LEU A 90 5.14 9.84 3.16
N SER A 91 4.14 9.93 4.03
CA SER A 91 2.74 9.76 3.64
C SER A 91 2.25 10.79 2.62
N LYS A 92 2.99 11.88 2.36
CA LYS A 92 2.65 12.88 1.32
C LYS A 92 3.19 12.53 -0.06
N LEU A 93 3.98 11.46 -0.17
CA LEU A 93 4.50 10.95 -1.44
C LEU A 93 3.52 10.00 -2.14
N PHE A 94 2.42 9.67 -1.47
CA PHE A 94 1.33 8.83 -1.96
C PHE A 94 0.06 9.66 -2.08
#